data_AF-A0A350PIU4-F1
#
_entry.id   AF-A0A350PIU4-F1
#
_cell.length_a   1.000
_cell.length_b   1.000
_cell.length_c   1.000
_cell.angle_alpha   90.00
_cell.angle_beta   90.00
_cell.angle_gamma   90.00
#
_symmetry.space_group_name_H-M   'P 1'
#
loop_
_entity.id
_entity.type
_entity.pdbx_description
1 polymer ?
#
loop_
_entity_poly.entity_id
_entity_poly.type
_entity_poly.pdbx_seq_one_letter_code
_entity_poly.pdbx_strand_id
1 'polypeptide(L)'
;MNTSRRDFLKTLATGSTVSVLSMLTPIEAVFQEKLTNTFPNNKLPTKNDYTLSKGVKYLNHGSIGTIPKIVQEAHQNYLSVCESNPWFYMWSGEWDQPVQKVREKTADFLNAGSDEISFPHNTTEVYNL
;
A
#
# COMPACT_ATOMS: atom_id res chain seq x y z
N MET A 1 -27.57 -15.57 17.25
CA MET A 1 -26.75 -16.78 17.49
C MET A 1 -25.29 -16.36 17.45
N ASN A 2 -24.53 -16.53 18.53
CA ASN A 2 -23.09 -16.21 18.56
C ASN A 2 -22.31 -17.45 18.11
N THR A 3 -21.93 -17.50 16.84
CA THR A 3 -21.08 -18.55 16.28
C THR A 3 -19.64 -18.30 16.70
N SER A 4 -19.01 -19.23 17.44
CA SER A 4 -17.62 -19.04 17.86
C SER A 4 -16.65 -19.38 16.71
N ARG A 5 -15.42 -18.84 16.76
CA ARG A 5 -14.34 -19.18 15.80
C ARG A 5 -14.10 -20.69 15.73
N ARG A 6 -14.28 -21.39 16.84
CA ARG A 6 -14.12 -22.84 16.93
C ARG A 6 -15.21 -23.58 16.16
N ASP A 7 -16.45 -23.08 16.22
CA ASP A 7 -17.57 -23.68 15.50
C ASP A 7 -17.42 -23.49 13.99
N PHE A 8 -16.98 -22.30 13.57
CA PHE A 8 -16.64 -22.01 12.17
C PHE A 8 -15.58 -22.98 11.62
N LEU A 9 -14.47 -23.19 12.34
CA LEU A 9 -13.40 -24.10 11.91
C LEU A 9 -13.86 -25.56 11.86
N LYS A 10 -14.73 -25.98 12.79
CA LYS A 10 -15.33 -27.33 12.77
C LYS A 10 -16.23 -27.53 11.56
N THR A 11 -17.08 -26.55 11.24
CA THR A 11 -17.95 -26.60 10.04
C THR A 11 -17.13 -26.66 8.75
N LEU A 12 -16.01 -25.92 8.69
CA LEU A 12 -15.09 -25.97 7.55
C LEU A 12 -14.41 -27.34 7.40
N ALA A 13 -14.01 -27.96 8.51
CA ALA A 13 -13.37 -29.27 8.53
C ALA A 13 -14.33 -30.43 8.18
N THR A 14 -15.64 -30.27 8.40
CA THR A 14 -16.65 -31.30 8.08
C THR A 14 -17.06 -31.38 6.60
N GLY A 15 -16.41 -30.62 5.70
CA GLY A 15 -16.64 -30.72 4.26
C GLY A 15 -17.88 -29.97 3.73
N SER A 16 -18.63 -29.28 4.58
CA SER A 16 -19.73 -28.38 4.22
C SER A 16 -19.23 -26.99 3.77
N THR A 17 -18.15 -26.96 2.98
CA THR A 17 -17.48 -25.73 2.52
C THR A 17 -18.40 -24.80 1.74
N VAL A 18 -19.37 -25.35 1.00
CA VAL A 18 -20.38 -24.58 0.25
C VAL A 18 -21.23 -23.69 1.16
N SER A 19 -21.60 -24.19 2.36
CA SER A 19 -22.44 -23.47 3.33
C SER A 19 -21.69 -22.32 4.01
N VAL A 20 -20.37 -22.43 4.12
CA VAL A 20 -19.52 -21.43 4.77
C VAL A 20 -19.12 -20.33 3.78
N LEU A 21 -18.79 -20.69 2.53
CA LEU A 21 -18.50 -19.70 1.49
C LEU A 21 -19.72 -18.82 1.16
N SER A 22 -20.94 -19.37 1.20
CA SER A 22 -22.17 -18.59 0.97
C SER A 22 -22.46 -17.57 2.07
N MET A 23 -21.97 -17.78 3.30
CA MET A 23 -22.04 -16.79 4.38
C MET A 23 -21.02 -15.65 4.20
N LEU A 24 -19.95 -15.89 3.45
CA LEU A 24 -18.90 -14.89 3.19
C LEU A 24 -19.25 -14.00 2.00
N THR A 25 -20.08 -14.46 1.05
CA THR A 25 -20.44 -13.69 -0.14
C THR A 25 -21.07 -12.32 0.17
N PRO A 26 -22.03 -12.20 1.11
CA PRO A 26 -22.58 -10.89 1.49
C PRO A 26 -21.55 -9.97 2.15
N ILE A 27 -20.64 -10.53 2.96
CA ILE A 27 -19.58 -9.77 3.63
C ILE A 27 -18.56 -9.28 2.60
N GLU A 28 -18.17 -10.16 1.67
CA GLU A 28 -17.29 -9.83 0.56
C GLU A 28 -17.89 -8.73 -0.30
N ALA A 29 -19.18 -8.82 -0.66
CA ALA A 29 -19.85 -7.79 -1.45
C ALA A 29 -19.83 -6.42 -0.76
N VAL A 30 -20.19 -6.35 0.52
CA VAL A 30 -20.16 -5.09 1.29
C VAL A 30 -18.73 -4.55 1.43
N PHE A 31 -17.76 -5.42 1.66
CA PHE A 31 -16.36 -5.03 1.78
C PHE A 31 -15.81 -4.50 0.46
N GLN A 32 -16.08 -5.19 -0.65
CA GLN A 32 -15.72 -4.78 -2.00
C GLN A 32 -16.37 -3.45 -2.35
N GLU A 33 -17.66 -3.25 -2.07
CA GLU A 33 -18.36 -1.98 -2.32
C GLU A 33 -17.71 -0.83 -1.55
N LYS A 34 -17.53 -0.99 -0.23
CA LYS A 34 -16.92 0.05 0.62
C LYS A 34 -15.50 0.38 0.19
N LEU A 35 -14.69 -0.64 -0.08
CA LEU A 35 -13.34 -0.46 -0.56
C LEU A 35 -13.35 0.28 -1.90
N THR A 36 -14.14 -0.20 -2.86
CA THR A 36 -14.22 0.39 -4.20
C THR A 36 -14.61 1.87 -4.15
N ASN A 37 -15.58 2.24 -3.32
CA ASN A 37 -16.00 3.63 -3.15
C ASN A 37 -14.95 4.52 -2.47
N THR A 38 -13.93 3.92 -1.86
CA THR A 38 -12.81 4.65 -1.22
C THR A 38 -11.70 4.98 -2.23
N PHE A 39 -11.57 4.25 -3.34
CA PHE A 39 -10.50 4.46 -4.31
C PHE A 39 -10.92 5.40 -5.45
N PRO A 40 -9.97 6.20 -5.97
CA PRO A 40 -10.20 7.00 -7.18
C PRO A 40 -10.72 6.14 -8.33
N ASN A 41 -11.69 6.64 -9.08
CA ASN A 41 -12.32 5.95 -10.21
C ASN A 41 -13.08 4.65 -9.86
N ASN A 42 -13.41 4.43 -8.58
CA ASN A 42 -14.15 3.26 -8.11
C ASN A 42 -13.50 1.95 -8.59
N LYS A 43 -12.16 1.86 -8.49
CA LYS A 43 -11.41 0.66 -8.87
C LYS A 43 -10.32 0.36 -7.85
N LEU A 44 -10.29 -0.90 -7.41
CA LEU A 44 -9.21 -1.41 -6.58
C LEU A 44 -7.96 -1.69 -7.41
N PRO A 45 -6.76 -1.45 -6.85
CA PRO A 45 -5.53 -1.96 -7.43
C PRO A 45 -5.58 -3.48 -7.56
N THR A 46 -5.08 -3.98 -8.67
CA THR A 46 -5.01 -5.39 -9.02
C THR A 46 -3.55 -5.85 -9.08
N LYS A 47 -3.33 -7.17 -9.18
CA LYS A 47 -1.98 -7.72 -9.41
C LYS A 47 -1.31 -7.11 -10.65
N ASN A 48 -2.08 -6.70 -11.66
CA ASN A 48 -1.55 -6.15 -12.91
C ASN A 48 -0.99 -4.72 -12.74
N ASP A 49 -1.33 -4.05 -11.64
CA ASP A 49 -0.74 -2.76 -11.29
C ASP A 49 0.65 -2.91 -10.67
N TYR A 50 1.14 -4.15 -10.51
CA TYR A 50 2.47 -4.48 -9.99
C TYR A 50 3.27 -5.26 -11.04
N THR A 51 4.59 -5.24 -10.91
CA THR A 51 5.53 -5.94 -11.80
C THR A 51 5.96 -7.31 -11.28
N LEU A 52 5.17 -7.90 -10.37
CA LEU A 52 5.42 -9.25 -9.86
C LEU A 52 5.34 -10.29 -10.99
N SER A 53 6.34 -11.18 -11.06
CA SER A 53 6.36 -12.29 -12.02
C SER A 53 5.07 -13.11 -11.99
N LYS A 54 4.59 -13.56 -13.16
CA LYS A 54 3.28 -14.23 -13.30
C LYS A 54 3.10 -15.42 -12.33
N GLY A 55 4.15 -16.22 -12.12
CA GLY A 55 4.15 -17.36 -11.21
C GLY A 55 4.26 -17.03 -9.71
N VAL A 56 4.53 -15.78 -9.35
CA VAL A 56 4.70 -15.38 -7.95
C VAL A 56 3.35 -15.11 -7.30
N LYS A 57 3.11 -15.79 -6.17
CA LYS A 57 2.05 -15.49 -5.19
C LYS A 57 2.71 -14.88 -3.96
N TYR A 58 2.73 -13.56 -3.89
CA TYR A 58 3.46 -12.85 -2.84
C TYR A 58 2.62 -12.70 -1.57
N LEU A 59 2.63 -13.75 -0.74
CA LEU A 59 1.84 -13.83 0.50
C LEU A 59 2.51 -13.17 1.72
N ASN A 60 3.75 -12.68 1.57
CA ASN A 60 4.51 -12.02 2.63
C ASN A 60 4.81 -10.54 2.28
N HIS A 61 3.79 -9.80 1.86
CA HIS A 61 3.94 -8.37 1.52
C HIS A 61 4.33 -7.51 2.74
N GLY A 62 3.97 -7.94 3.95
CA GLY A 62 4.27 -7.19 5.18
C GLY A 62 5.75 -7.15 5.59
N SER A 63 6.65 -7.88 4.91
CA SER A 63 8.07 -7.89 5.25
C SER A 63 8.82 -6.71 4.64
N ILE A 64 8.92 -6.64 3.30
CA ILE A 64 9.61 -5.56 2.58
C ILE A 64 8.71 -4.87 1.55
N GLY A 65 7.49 -5.38 1.35
CA GLY A 65 6.55 -4.88 0.37
C GLY A 65 7.04 -4.96 -1.08
N THR A 66 6.26 -4.33 -1.95
CA THR A 66 6.62 -3.97 -3.31
C THR A 66 5.74 -2.79 -3.73
N ILE A 67 6.17 -2.01 -4.72
CA ILE A 67 5.46 -0.81 -5.17
C ILE A 67 4.71 -1.08 -6.48
N PRO A 68 3.58 -0.41 -6.72
CA PRO A 68 2.88 -0.50 -8.01
C PRO A 68 3.71 0.16 -9.12
N LYS A 69 3.43 -0.23 -10.37
CA LYS A 69 4.13 0.20 -11.58
C LYS A 69 4.22 1.72 -11.71
N ILE A 70 3.15 2.44 -11.38
CA ILE A 70 3.14 3.92 -11.43
C ILE A 70 4.20 4.55 -10.50
N VAL A 71 4.42 3.97 -9.32
CA VAL A 71 5.45 4.44 -8.36
C VAL A 71 6.83 3.99 -8.82
N GLN A 72 6.95 2.78 -9.39
CA GLN A 72 8.20 2.27 -9.95
C GLN A 72 8.70 3.17 -11.10
N GLU A 73 7.82 3.55 -12.02
CA GLU A 73 8.14 4.44 -13.14
C GLU A 73 8.50 5.84 -12.65
N ALA A 74 7.75 6.40 -11.69
CA ALA A 74 8.10 7.69 -11.09
C ALA A 74 9.50 7.67 -10.46
N HIS A 75 9.83 6.62 -9.69
CA HIS A 75 11.17 6.46 -9.10
C HIS A 75 12.26 6.40 -10.18
N GLN A 76 12.09 5.58 -11.22
CA GLN A 76 13.05 5.51 -12.33
C GLN A 76 13.25 6.86 -13.02
N ASN A 77 12.17 7.63 -13.21
CA ASN A 77 12.24 8.96 -13.79
C ASN A 77 13.04 9.93 -12.90
N TYR A 78 12.81 9.93 -11.59
CA TYR A 78 13.59 10.78 -10.67
C TYR A 78 15.07 10.44 -10.66
N LEU A 79 15.43 9.15 -10.72
CA LEU A 79 16.83 8.75 -10.90
C LEU A 79 17.42 9.29 -12.21
N SER A 80 16.68 9.17 -13.31
CA SER A 80 17.12 9.73 -14.60
C SER A 80 17.28 11.25 -14.57
N VAL A 81 16.43 11.96 -13.80
CA VAL A 81 16.56 13.41 -13.59
C VAL A 81 17.86 13.72 -12.86
N CYS A 82 18.16 13.01 -11.77
CA CYS A 82 19.42 13.20 -11.04
C CYS A 82 20.65 12.99 -11.93
N GLU A 83 20.65 11.96 -12.78
CA GLU A 83 21.75 11.69 -13.72
C GLU A 83 21.90 12.74 -14.83
N SER A 84 20.84 13.48 -15.17
CA SER A 84 20.90 14.52 -16.19
C SER A 84 21.76 15.73 -15.79
N ASN A 85 21.87 16.00 -14.49
CA ASN A 85 22.79 16.99 -13.92
C ASN A 85 23.07 16.68 -12.44
N PRO A 86 24.04 15.78 -12.15
CA PRO A 86 24.26 15.28 -10.80
C PRO A 86 24.61 16.38 -9.79
N TRP A 87 25.40 17.37 -10.19
CA TRP A 87 25.76 18.46 -9.30
C TRP A 87 24.53 19.29 -8.92
N PHE A 88 23.73 19.68 -9.91
CA PHE A 88 22.54 20.51 -9.68
C PHE A 88 21.52 19.76 -8.83
N TYR A 89 21.18 18.52 -9.17
CA TYR A 89 20.17 17.77 -8.42
C TYR A 89 20.69 17.15 -7.11
N MET A 90 22.00 17.14 -6.83
CA MET A 90 22.49 16.71 -5.52
C MET A 90 22.67 17.88 -4.55
N TRP A 91 23.08 19.05 -5.05
CA TRP A 91 23.57 20.13 -4.20
C TRP A 91 22.80 21.45 -4.32
N SER A 92 21.78 21.55 -5.18
CA SER A 92 20.88 22.70 -5.22
C SER A 92 19.65 22.50 -4.33
N GLY A 93 18.89 23.58 -4.11
CA GLY A 93 17.60 23.55 -3.39
C GLY A 93 16.39 23.13 -4.25
N GLU A 94 16.60 22.59 -5.45
CA GLU A 94 15.50 22.22 -6.37
C GLU A 94 14.53 21.19 -5.75
N TRP A 95 14.98 20.40 -4.78
CA TRP A 95 14.15 19.43 -4.07
C TRP A 95 13.32 20.00 -2.92
N ASP A 96 13.58 21.22 -2.46
CA ASP A 96 12.91 21.78 -1.28
C ASP A 96 11.39 21.84 -1.46
N GLN A 97 10.94 22.38 -2.59
CA GLN A 97 9.52 22.49 -2.94
C GLN A 97 8.87 21.11 -3.18
N PRO A 98 9.45 20.20 -4.01
CA PRO A 98 8.94 18.84 -4.14
C PRO A 98 8.81 18.08 -2.82
N VAL A 99 9.84 18.12 -1.96
CA VAL A 99 9.83 17.44 -0.67
C VAL A 99 8.77 18.02 0.25
N GLN A 100 8.63 19.35 0.29
CA GLN A 100 7.58 20.02 1.07
C GLN A 100 6.17 19.61 0.62
N LYS A 101 5.94 19.52 -0.69
CA LYS A 101 4.65 19.05 -1.23
C LYS A 101 4.34 17.59 -0.86
N VAL A 102 5.36 16.72 -0.79
CA VAL A 102 5.19 15.34 -0.31
C VAL A 102 4.90 15.32 1.19
N ARG A 103 5.54 16.20 1.97
CA ARG A 103 5.29 16.38 3.40
C ARG A 103 3.84 16.76 3.70
N GLU A 104 3.31 17.76 3.01
CA GLU A 104 1.92 18.21 3.13
C GLU A 104 0.93 17.09 2.83
N LYS A 105 1.11 16.37 1.71
CA LYS A 105 0.26 15.22 1.38
C LYS A 105 0.29 14.10 2.42
N THR A 106 1.45 13.88 3.03
CA THR A 106 1.63 12.85 4.07
C THR A 106 0.93 13.28 5.36
N ALA A 107 1.06 14.56 5.72
CA ALA A 107 0.40 15.17 6.86
C ALA A 107 -1.13 15.09 6.72
N ASP A 108 -1.67 15.44 5.56
CA ASP A 108 -3.09 15.30 5.23
C ASP A 108 -3.58 13.86 5.37
N PHE A 109 -2.79 12.89 4.88
CA PHE A 109 -3.13 11.46 4.97
C PHE A 109 -3.14 10.95 6.41
N LEU A 110 -2.23 11.44 7.25
CA LEU A 110 -2.11 11.05 8.66
C LEU A 110 -2.95 11.90 9.61
N ASN A 111 -3.64 12.93 9.09
CA ASN A 111 -4.35 13.93 9.89
C ASN A 111 -3.43 14.58 10.96
N ALA A 112 -2.28 15.07 10.50
CA ALA A 112 -1.23 15.71 11.30
C ALA A 112 -0.80 17.05 10.68
N GLY A 113 -0.01 17.84 11.40
CA GLY A 113 0.67 19.03 10.86
C GLY A 113 1.85 18.65 9.97
N SER A 114 2.15 19.45 8.94
CA SER A 114 3.30 19.20 8.07
C SER A 114 4.63 19.27 8.81
N ASP A 115 4.72 20.10 9.85
CA ASP A 115 5.85 20.24 10.75
C ASP A 115 6.05 19.02 11.68
N GLU A 116 5.05 18.13 11.76
CA GLU A 116 5.12 16.87 12.53
C GLU A 116 5.63 15.68 11.69
N ILE A 117 5.86 15.88 10.39
CA ILE A 117 6.27 14.81 9.47
C ILE A 117 7.79 14.85 9.25
N SER A 118 8.44 13.69 9.35
CA SER A 118 9.84 13.46 8.94
C SER A 118 9.93 12.27 7.98
N PHE A 119 11.00 12.23 7.17
CA PHE A 119 11.25 11.17 6.18
C PHE A 119 12.59 10.47 6.46
N PRO A 120 12.65 9.57 7.45
CA PRO A 120 13.80 8.69 7.66
C PRO A 120 13.90 7.64 6.54
N HIS A 121 15.05 7.00 6.40
CA HIS A 121 15.25 5.91 5.44
C HIS A 121 14.40 4.69 5.78
N ASN A 122 14.19 4.39 7.07
CA ASN A 122 13.42 3.25 7.53
C ASN A 122 13.00 3.36 9.01
N THR A 123 12.16 2.43 9.46
CA THR A 123 11.65 2.37 10.83
C THR A 123 12.76 2.17 11.88
N THR A 124 13.77 1.35 11.58
CA THR A 124 14.85 1.05 12.55
C THR A 124 15.70 2.28 12.84
N GLU A 125 15.97 3.10 11.82
CA GLU A 125 16.72 4.35 11.99
C GLU A 125 16.06 5.26 13.03
N VAL A 126 14.73 5.40 13.00
CA VAL A 126 13.98 6.25 13.94
C VAL A 126 14.13 5.79 15.39
N TYR A 127 14.17 4.48 15.63
CA TYR A 127 14.36 3.94 16.98
C TYR A 127 15.80 4.14 17.52
N ASN A 128 16.74 4.58 16.68
CA ASN A 128 18.12 4.85 17.05
C ASN A 128 18.48 6.35 17.09
N LEU A 129 17.52 7.24 16.82
CA LEU A 129 17.66 8.70 16.99
C LEU A 129 17.53 9.08 18.47
#